data_AF-A0A927MEA2-F1
#
_entry.id   AF-A0A927MEA2-F1
#
_cell.length_a   1.000
_cell.length_b   1.000
_cell.length_c   1.000
_cell.angle_alpha   90.00
_cell.angle_beta   90.00
_cell.angle_gamma   90.00
#
_symmetry.space_group_name_H-M   'P 1'
#
loop_
_entity.id
_entity.type
_entity.pdbx_description
1 polymer ?
#
loop_
_entity_poly.entity_id
_entity_poly.type
_entity_poly.pdbx_seq_one_letter_code
_entity_poly.pdbx_strand_id
1 'polypeptide(L)'
;MTMKRWKPFWSYDVEKTECWLSKMAAEGKRVTGLNRLTRMFSFEESARSEVEYQWVYYKYQHTMPQKLEESGWEMVLTEGNWQLINNETDAIHAYPSREGILKRNRLHSTVLTGISILYGFQLSIVLIMLMVMFSLGPAEGNVKSSPLWSIPILYFLQGITVIGLTIHATRKLRAFERKFFSTEVDELSPIGKTFVKWKFGWMHVPDQIENWLSDMAAEGNHLIRVGKPVTRFTFEKGAPKRTSFIYDFQFKASPTYYDVHKSAGWQLKFTSPYSIMKYSLWMKQYEEDEGKPRFTYDSSERKAQVQKVLLSTTGIFLLMVAVAIFFLSLNYSMYRTGSWSLFNKIIFAAFIVTFSFHIVNMVRTLKYALRMRRNSFAKSD
;
A
#
# COMPACT_ATOMS: atom_id res chain seq x y z
N MET A 1 34.04 27.31 10.06
CA MET A 1 34.20 26.05 10.80
C MET A 1 33.07 25.10 10.37
N THR A 2 33.39 23.89 9.92
CA THR A 2 32.37 22.95 9.41
C THR A 2 31.82 22.06 10.52
N MET A 3 30.54 22.18 10.83
CA MET A 3 29.84 21.34 11.82
C MET A 3 29.14 20.18 11.12
N LYS A 4 29.23 18.96 11.67
CA LYS A 4 28.54 17.78 11.14
C LYS A 4 27.42 17.33 12.07
N ARG A 5 26.25 16.98 11.52
CA ARG A 5 25.09 16.47 12.27
C ARG A 5 24.54 15.19 11.63
N TRP A 6 24.26 14.20 12.46
CA TRP A 6 23.73 12.91 12.01
C TRP A 6 22.21 12.90 11.98
N LYS A 7 21.60 12.39 10.89
CA LYS A 7 20.14 12.26 10.77
C LYS A 7 19.74 11.01 9.97
N PRO A 8 19.70 9.81 10.59
CA PRO A 8 19.67 8.53 9.88
C PRO A 8 18.46 8.31 8.97
N PHE A 9 17.29 8.85 9.36
CA PHE A 9 16.02 8.65 8.66
C PHE A 9 15.58 9.85 7.81
N TRP A 10 16.50 10.77 7.49
CA TRP A 10 16.17 12.02 6.80
C TRP A 10 15.34 11.83 5.52
N SER A 11 15.64 10.78 4.74
CA SER A 11 14.97 10.51 3.46
C SER A 11 13.56 9.89 3.59
N TYR A 12 13.17 9.48 4.80
CA TYR A 12 11.83 8.98 5.11
C TYR A 12 11.00 10.03 5.87
N ASP A 13 11.67 10.87 6.67
CA ASP A 13 11.09 12.00 7.40
C ASP A 13 11.54 13.32 6.77
N VAL A 14 11.19 13.48 5.50
CA VAL A 14 11.63 14.62 4.67
C VAL A 14 11.17 15.95 5.26
N GLU A 15 9.89 16.09 5.63
CA GLU A 15 9.34 17.33 6.22
C GLU A 15 10.04 17.73 7.53
N LYS A 16 10.29 16.75 8.42
CA LYS A 16 11.03 17.01 9.66
C LYS A 16 12.50 17.33 9.42
N THR A 17 13.02 16.92 8.26
CA THR A 17 14.38 17.27 7.84
C THR A 17 14.40 18.69 7.30
N GLU A 18 13.44 19.05 6.47
CA GLU A 18 13.26 20.40 5.91
C GLU A 18 13.07 21.44 7.01
N CYS A 19 12.08 21.26 7.88
CA CYS A 19 11.82 22.16 9.01
C CYS A 19 13.06 22.29 9.92
N TRP A 20 13.79 21.20 10.11
CA TRP A 20 15.05 21.25 10.86
C TRP A 20 16.12 22.05 10.11
N LEU A 21 16.28 21.88 8.80
CA LEU A 21 17.24 22.67 7.99
C LEU A 21 16.90 24.16 8.03
N SER A 22 15.62 24.52 7.91
CA SER A 22 15.14 25.90 8.05
C SER A 22 15.47 26.47 9.44
N LYS A 23 15.24 25.69 10.50
CA LYS A 23 15.64 26.09 11.86
C LYS A 23 17.15 26.29 11.98
N MET A 24 17.96 25.43 11.36
CA MET A 24 19.42 25.57 11.37
C MET A 24 19.86 26.86 10.66
N ALA A 25 19.24 27.22 9.54
CA ALA A 25 19.52 28.47 8.84
C ALA A 25 19.13 29.71 9.66
N ALA A 26 17.99 29.67 10.37
CA ALA A 26 17.59 30.73 11.30
C ALA A 26 18.58 30.90 12.46
N GLU A 27 19.27 29.83 12.87
CA GLU A 27 20.36 29.87 13.85
C GLU A 27 21.70 30.37 13.27
N GLY A 28 21.78 30.64 11.95
CA GLY A 28 22.99 31.07 11.25
C GLY A 28 23.80 29.93 10.65
N LYS A 29 23.24 28.72 10.50
CA LYS A 29 23.98 27.55 9.99
C LYS A 29 23.45 27.16 8.62
N ARG A 30 24.23 27.42 7.57
CA ARG A 30 23.90 27.04 6.19
C ARG A 30 24.38 25.62 5.93
N VAL A 31 23.52 24.81 5.31
CA VAL A 31 23.87 23.45 4.89
C VAL A 31 24.73 23.50 3.62
N THR A 32 25.87 22.81 3.64
CA THR A 32 26.83 22.79 2.53
C THR A 32 27.07 21.40 1.94
N GLY A 33 26.67 20.35 2.66
CA GLY A 33 26.90 18.99 2.21
C GLY A 33 25.99 17.95 2.85
N LEU A 34 25.79 16.85 2.14
CA LEU A 34 25.13 15.67 2.66
C LEU A 34 25.91 14.42 2.23
N ASN A 35 26.40 13.66 3.20
CA ASN A 35 26.88 12.31 2.93
C ASN A 35 25.70 11.33 3.05
N ARG A 36 25.24 10.80 1.91
CA ARG A 36 24.09 9.88 1.87
C ARG A 36 24.33 8.55 2.56
N LEU A 37 25.56 8.04 2.54
CA LEU A 37 25.89 6.73 3.11
C LEU A 37 25.91 6.81 4.64
N THR A 38 26.61 7.80 5.18
CA THR A 38 26.72 8.00 6.64
C THR A 38 25.54 8.76 7.24
N ARG A 39 24.68 9.36 6.40
CA ARG A 39 23.53 10.18 6.81
C ARG A 39 23.94 11.43 7.60
N MET A 40 25.11 11.98 7.27
CA MET A 40 25.69 13.15 7.92
C MET A 40 25.48 14.40 7.06
N PHE A 41 24.97 15.46 7.68
CA PHE A 41 24.84 16.78 7.09
C PHE A 41 26.02 17.64 7.54
N SER A 42 26.61 18.37 6.61
CA SER A 42 27.67 19.35 6.84
C SER A 42 27.10 20.77 6.80
N PHE A 43 27.51 21.60 7.75
CA PHE A 43 27.06 22.98 7.91
C PHE A 43 28.26 23.92 8.04
N GLU A 44 28.06 25.14 7.57
CA GLU A 44 28.97 26.27 7.78
C GLU A 44 28.24 27.42 8.49
N GLU A 45 28.98 28.18 9.28
CA GLU A 45 28.46 29.40 9.90
C GLU A 45 28.24 30.46 8.82
N SER A 46 27.08 31.11 8.89
CA SER A 46 26.54 32.03 7.91
C SER A 46 25.64 33.07 8.59
N ALA A 47 25.22 34.09 7.87
CA ALA A 47 24.22 35.02 8.40
C ALA A 47 22.92 34.29 8.71
N ARG A 48 22.23 34.72 9.78
CA ARG A 48 20.89 34.22 10.09
C ARG A 48 19.96 34.59 8.95
N SER A 49 19.25 33.60 8.44
CA SER A 49 18.34 33.75 7.31
C SER A 49 17.08 32.93 7.55
N GLU A 50 15.93 33.51 7.26
CA GLU A 50 14.65 32.80 7.24
C GLU A 50 14.49 32.18 5.86
N VAL A 51 14.77 30.88 5.77
CA VAL A 51 14.83 30.16 4.50
C VAL A 51 13.96 28.92 4.59
N GLU A 52 13.08 28.73 3.62
CA GLU A 52 12.34 27.49 3.48
C GLU A 52 13.12 26.49 2.64
N TYR A 53 13.43 25.32 3.22
CA TYR A 53 14.11 24.24 2.50
C TYR A 53 13.11 23.20 2.04
N GLN A 54 13.32 22.69 0.82
CA GLN A 54 12.54 21.58 0.28
C GLN A 54 13.45 20.56 -0.38
N TRP A 55 13.24 19.29 -0.07
CA TRP A 55 13.85 18.18 -0.79
C TRP A 55 12.98 17.80 -1.97
N VAL A 56 13.65 17.56 -3.08
CA VAL A 56 13.07 17.01 -4.30
C VAL A 56 13.85 15.78 -4.73
N TYR A 57 13.14 14.84 -5.36
CA TYR A 57 13.74 13.61 -5.87
C TYR A 57 13.47 13.47 -7.36
N TYR A 58 14.50 13.69 -8.17
CA TYR A 58 14.44 13.55 -9.62
C TYR A 58 15.41 12.47 -10.07
N LYS A 59 14.89 11.45 -10.76
CA LYS A 59 15.71 10.31 -11.21
C LYS A 59 16.49 10.60 -12.50
N TYR A 60 15.98 11.52 -13.33
CA TYR A 60 16.48 11.77 -14.69
C TYR A 60 16.64 13.26 -15.01
N GLN A 61 16.33 14.14 -14.05
CA GLN A 61 16.35 15.59 -14.26
C GLN A 61 17.23 16.20 -13.18
N HIS A 62 18.38 16.74 -13.59
CA HIS A 62 19.32 17.40 -12.68
C HIS A 62 19.15 18.93 -12.68
N THR A 63 18.34 19.45 -13.59
CA THR A 63 18.02 20.88 -13.69
C THR A 63 16.65 21.16 -13.11
N MET A 64 16.51 22.28 -12.40
CA MET A 64 15.24 22.66 -11.81
C MET A 64 14.24 23.05 -12.92
N PRO A 65 12.94 22.72 -12.79
CA PRO A 65 11.93 23.26 -13.68
C PRO A 65 11.90 24.80 -13.63
N GLN A 66 11.87 25.45 -14.80
CA GLN A 66 11.86 26.93 -14.92
C GLN A 66 10.77 27.59 -14.07
N LYS A 67 9.57 27.00 -13.98
CA LYS A 67 8.47 27.53 -13.15
C LYS A 67 8.82 27.64 -11.66
N LEU A 68 9.69 26.76 -11.15
CA LEU A 68 10.13 26.82 -9.75
C LEU A 68 11.19 27.90 -9.56
N GLU A 69 12.12 28.05 -10.51
CA GLU A 69 13.10 29.16 -10.51
C GLU A 69 12.38 30.51 -10.57
N GLU A 70 11.39 30.66 -11.44
CA GLU A 70 10.50 31.83 -11.52
C GLU A 70 9.72 32.09 -10.21
N SER A 71 9.53 31.07 -9.39
CA SER A 71 8.87 31.16 -8.08
C SER A 71 9.85 31.38 -6.92
N GLY A 72 11.12 31.72 -7.20
CA GLY A 72 12.13 32.04 -6.20
C GLY A 72 12.82 30.83 -5.57
N TRP A 73 12.68 29.63 -6.15
CA TRP A 73 13.41 28.46 -5.68
C TRP A 73 14.81 28.39 -6.28
N GLU A 74 15.81 28.20 -5.43
CA GLU A 74 17.21 28.05 -5.83
C GLU A 74 17.77 26.69 -5.42
N MET A 75 18.72 26.17 -6.19
CA MET A 75 19.37 24.90 -5.87
C MET A 75 20.51 25.11 -4.87
N VAL A 76 20.44 24.43 -3.73
CA VAL A 76 21.48 24.50 -2.69
C VAL A 76 22.46 23.34 -2.79
N LEU A 77 21.93 22.13 -2.97
CA LEU A 77 22.73 20.91 -2.97
C LEU A 77 22.13 19.88 -3.92
N THR A 78 22.96 19.22 -4.71
CA THR A 78 22.59 18.00 -5.45
C THR A 78 23.46 16.84 -4.98
N GLU A 79 22.83 15.72 -4.65
CA GLU A 79 23.51 14.53 -4.15
C GLU A 79 22.86 13.25 -4.72
N GLY A 80 23.34 12.85 -5.91
CA GLY A 80 22.70 11.86 -6.77
C GLY A 80 21.33 12.34 -7.26
N ASN A 81 20.27 11.58 -6.96
CA ASN A 81 18.90 11.90 -7.38
C ASN A 81 18.15 12.83 -6.39
N TRP A 82 18.82 13.25 -5.31
CA TRP A 82 18.26 14.15 -4.31
C TRP A 82 18.75 15.56 -4.57
N GLN A 83 17.83 16.50 -4.55
CA GLN A 83 18.13 17.92 -4.67
C GLN A 83 17.51 18.65 -3.49
N LEU A 84 18.33 19.42 -2.80
CA LEU A 84 17.88 20.37 -1.80
C LEU A 84 17.75 21.72 -2.49
N ILE A 85 16.55 22.26 -2.45
CA ILE A 85 16.25 23.60 -2.93
C ILE A 85 15.84 24.47 -1.75
N ASN A 86 16.07 25.76 -1.87
CA ASN A 86 15.64 26.75 -0.89
C ASN A 86 14.82 27.87 -1.53
N ASN A 87 14.03 28.54 -0.72
CA ASN A 87 13.34 29.75 -1.09
C ASN A 87 13.46 30.74 0.07
N GLU A 88 13.90 31.97 -0.25
CA GLU A 88 14.11 33.05 0.71
C GLU A 88 12.99 34.11 0.64
N THR A 89 11.99 33.90 -0.22
CA THR A 89 10.86 34.82 -0.39
C THR A 89 9.74 34.55 0.62
N ASP A 90 9.15 35.61 1.15
CA ASP A 90 8.06 35.54 2.15
C ASP A 90 6.74 34.99 1.56
N ALA A 91 6.56 35.06 0.24
CA ALA A 91 5.34 34.66 -0.45
C ALA A 91 5.60 33.58 -1.51
N ILE A 92 5.61 32.32 -1.08
CA ILE A 92 5.84 31.17 -1.97
C ILE A 92 4.57 30.88 -2.79
N HIS A 93 4.65 31.13 -4.10
CA HIS A 93 3.53 30.94 -5.03
C HIS A 93 3.42 29.52 -5.61
N ALA A 94 4.52 28.77 -5.63
CA ALA A 94 4.55 27.39 -6.13
C ALA A 94 5.47 26.53 -5.28
N TYR A 95 5.04 25.29 -5.01
CA TYR A 95 5.85 24.30 -4.30
C TYR A 95 6.35 23.19 -5.25
N PRO A 96 7.54 22.62 -5.00
CA PRO A 96 8.03 21.50 -5.79
C PRO A 96 7.16 20.25 -5.63
N SER A 97 7.05 19.47 -6.71
CA SER A 97 6.28 18.22 -6.69
C SER A 97 6.91 17.18 -5.76
N ARG A 98 6.09 16.58 -4.91
CA ARG A 98 6.48 15.50 -3.98
C ARG A 98 6.38 14.10 -4.58
N GLU A 99 5.99 13.98 -5.84
CA GLU A 99 5.77 12.70 -6.51
C GLU A 99 7.02 11.81 -6.57
N GLY A 100 8.18 12.39 -6.82
CA GLY A 100 9.44 11.64 -6.89
C GLY A 100 9.79 10.94 -5.57
N ILE A 101 9.62 11.65 -4.46
CA ILE A 101 9.82 11.13 -3.10
C ILE A 101 8.85 9.99 -2.83
N LEU A 102 7.57 10.18 -3.19
CA LEU A 102 6.56 9.14 -3.02
C LEU A 102 6.92 7.87 -3.81
N LYS A 103 7.29 8.01 -5.09
CA LYS A 103 7.65 6.87 -5.97
C LYS A 103 8.82 6.07 -5.40
N ARG A 104 9.86 6.75 -4.92
CA ARG A 104 11.00 6.11 -4.25
C ARG A 104 10.58 5.40 -2.98
N ASN A 105 9.84 6.07 -2.10
CA ASN A 105 9.46 5.51 -0.80
C ASN A 105 8.50 4.32 -0.96
N ARG A 106 7.63 4.33 -1.98
CA ARG A 106 6.83 3.15 -2.38
C ARG A 106 7.72 1.98 -2.78
N LEU A 107 8.72 2.19 -3.65
CA LEU A 107 9.64 1.13 -4.05
C LEU A 107 10.38 0.53 -2.86
N HIS A 108 10.94 1.37 -1.99
CA HIS A 108 11.65 0.93 -0.79
C HIS A 108 10.74 0.15 0.15
N SER A 109 9.54 0.66 0.42
CA SER A 109 8.54 -0.02 1.25
C SER A 109 8.14 -1.37 0.65
N THR A 110 7.99 -1.47 -0.67
CA THR A 110 7.69 -2.74 -1.36
C THR A 110 8.83 -3.75 -1.22
N VAL A 111 10.07 -3.35 -1.48
CA VAL A 111 11.24 -4.24 -1.33
C VAL A 111 11.37 -4.73 0.11
N LEU A 112 11.28 -3.81 1.08
CA LEU A 112 11.41 -4.13 2.49
C LEU A 112 10.25 -5.02 2.99
N THR A 113 9.04 -4.83 2.45
CA THR A 113 7.90 -5.73 2.68
C THR A 113 8.18 -7.13 2.15
N GLY A 114 8.72 -7.26 0.93
CA GLY A 114 9.11 -8.55 0.36
C GLY A 114 10.13 -9.28 1.23
N ILE A 115 11.20 -8.57 1.64
CA ILE A 115 12.22 -9.11 2.55
C ILE A 115 11.60 -9.53 3.90
N SER A 116 10.70 -8.72 4.45
CA SER A 116 10.02 -9.04 5.72
C SER A 116 9.11 -10.26 5.63
N ILE A 117 8.46 -10.48 4.49
CA ILE A 117 7.65 -11.69 4.26
C ILE A 117 8.57 -12.91 4.24
N LEU A 118 9.74 -12.83 3.60
CA LEU A 118 10.71 -13.92 3.60
C LEU A 118 11.22 -14.24 5.01
N TYR A 119 11.62 -13.23 5.79
CA TYR A 119 12.00 -13.43 7.18
C TYR A 119 10.83 -13.97 8.01
N GLY A 120 9.63 -13.43 7.86
CA GLY A 120 8.44 -13.91 8.56
C GLY A 120 8.16 -15.39 8.28
N PHE A 121 8.30 -15.81 7.02
CA PHE A 121 8.18 -17.21 6.62
C PHE A 121 9.27 -18.08 7.26
N GLN A 122 10.54 -17.67 7.20
CA GLN A 122 11.66 -18.39 7.81
C GLN A 122 11.49 -18.54 9.33
N LEU A 123 11.14 -17.45 10.02
CA LEU A 123 10.88 -17.46 11.46
C LEU A 123 9.70 -18.38 11.81
N SER A 124 8.65 -18.39 10.99
CA SER A 124 7.50 -19.28 11.20
C SER A 124 7.88 -20.76 11.09
N ILE A 125 8.76 -21.13 10.15
CA ILE A 125 9.26 -22.51 10.02
C ILE A 125 10.01 -22.91 11.28
N VAL A 126 10.92 -22.06 11.78
CA VAL A 126 11.68 -22.37 12.99
C VAL A 126 10.76 -22.51 14.21
N LEU A 127 9.77 -21.62 14.35
CA LEU A 127 8.77 -21.73 15.42
C LEU A 127 7.96 -23.03 15.33
N ILE A 128 7.57 -23.45 14.12
CA ILE A 128 6.87 -24.72 13.89
C ILE A 128 7.79 -25.90 14.26
N MET A 129 9.05 -25.89 13.84
CA MET A 129 10.01 -26.95 14.17
C MET A 129 10.21 -27.07 15.69
N LEU A 130 10.34 -25.94 16.39
CA LEU A 130 10.42 -25.92 17.85
C LEU A 130 9.15 -26.49 18.49
N MET A 131 7.96 -26.06 18.04
CA MET A 131 6.69 -26.61 18.54
C MET A 131 6.60 -28.13 18.35
N VAL A 132 7.01 -28.65 17.18
CA VAL A 132 7.04 -30.10 16.92
C VAL A 132 8.02 -30.81 17.85
N MET A 133 9.22 -30.25 18.05
CA MET A 133 10.21 -30.80 18.97
C MET A 133 9.68 -30.90 20.41
N PHE A 134 9.00 -29.86 20.90
CA PHE A 134 8.40 -29.86 22.24
C PHE A 134 7.17 -30.78 22.34
N SER A 135 6.41 -30.95 21.25
CA SER A 135 5.17 -31.75 21.24
C SER A 135 5.40 -33.26 21.13
N LEU A 136 6.52 -33.69 20.54
CA LEU A 136 6.89 -35.11 20.42
C LEU A 136 7.43 -35.72 21.73
N GLY A 137 7.43 -34.95 22.82
CA GLY A 137 7.95 -35.37 24.12
C GLY A 137 9.48 -35.38 24.16
N PRO A 138 10.09 -35.48 25.36
CA PRO A 138 11.53 -35.59 25.49
C PRO A 138 11.97 -36.98 25.02
N ALA A 139 12.14 -37.15 23.71
CA ALA A 139 12.82 -38.32 23.15
C ALA A 139 14.32 -38.18 23.45
N GLU A 140 14.73 -38.36 24.72
CA GLU A 140 16.13 -38.37 25.22
C GLU A 140 17.03 -37.25 24.66
N GLY A 141 16.41 -36.17 24.19
CA GLY A 141 17.02 -35.14 23.39
C GLY A 141 17.64 -34.11 24.30
N ASN A 142 18.81 -34.43 24.86
CA ASN A 142 19.62 -33.46 25.57
C ASN A 142 19.96 -32.33 24.59
N VAL A 143 19.30 -31.18 24.71
CA VAL A 143 19.65 -29.95 24.00
C VAL A 143 21.07 -29.62 24.42
N LYS A 144 22.05 -30.00 23.59
CA LYS A 144 23.45 -29.75 23.88
C LYS A 144 23.69 -28.25 23.80
N SER A 145 24.19 -27.69 24.90
CA SER A 145 24.70 -26.32 24.93
C SER A 145 25.72 -26.17 23.81
N SER A 146 25.45 -25.28 22.86
CA SER A 146 26.34 -24.96 21.75
C SER A 146 26.78 -23.51 21.88
N PRO A 147 28.08 -23.20 21.80
CA PRO A 147 28.54 -21.80 21.79
C PRO A 147 28.02 -21.02 20.56
N LEU A 148 27.50 -21.72 19.54
CA LEU A 148 26.95 -21.12 18.32
C LEU A 148 25.48 -20.68 18.45
N TRP A 149 24.82 -20.83 19.60
CA TRP A 149 23.45 -20.35 19.82
C TRP A 149 23.30 -18.83 19.63
N SER A 150 24.39 -18.08 19.70
CA SER A 150 24.42 -16.65 19.36
C SER A 150 24.00 -16.37 17.91
N ILE A 151 24.34 -17.25 16.95
CA ILE A 151 24.03 -17.08 15.53
C ILE A 151 22.51 -17.09 15.26
N PRO A 152 21.73 -18.12 15.66
CA PRO A 152 20.29 -18.12 15.46
C PRO A 152 19.63 -16.98 16.23
N ILE A 153 20.07 -16.64 17.46
CA ILE A 153 19.53 -15.50 18.21
C ILE A 153 19.71 -14.18 17.43
N LEU A 154 20.92 -13.92 16.91
CA LEU A 154 21.20 -12.73 16.11
C LEU A 154 20.34 -12.70 14.82
N TYR A 155 20.17 -13.85 14.18
CA TYR A 155 19.30 -13.97 13.01
C TYR A 155 17.81 -13.69 13.33
N PHE A 156 17.31 -14.19 14.47
CA PHE A 156 15.97 -13.88 14.97
C PHE A 156 15.79 -12.38 15.24
N LEU A 157 16.75 -11.77 15.93
CA LEU A 157 16.75 -10.33 16.21
C LEU A 157 16.79 -9.50 14.92
N GLN A 158 17.58 -9.92 13.93
CA GLN A 158 17.61 -9.31 12.61
C GLN A 158 16.23 -9.40 11.94
N GLY A 159 15.60 -10.58 11.91
CA GLY A 159 14.28 -10.77 11.32
C GLY A 159 13.21 -9.89 11.96
N ILE A 160 13.15 -9.84 13.30
CA ILE A 160 12.24 -8.96 14.06
C ILE A 160 12.52 -7.49 13.73
N THR A 161 13.79 -7.09 13.67
CA THR A 161 14.19 -5.72 13.35
C THR A 161 13.73 -5.31 11.95
N VAL A 162 13.91 -6.18 10.95
CA VAL A 162 13.47 -5.93 9.56
C VAL A 162 11.95 -5.80 9.48
N ILE A 163 11.20 -6.67 10.16
CA ILE A 163 9.74 -6.58 10.24
C ILE A 163 9.30 -5.26 10.90
N GLY A 164 9.92 -4.88 12.02
CA GLY A 164 9.65 -3.63 12.72
C GLY A 164 9.90 -2.39 11.85
N LEU A 165 11.03 -2.37 11.14
CA LEU A 165 11.39 -1.31 10.18
C LEU A 165 10.38 -1.22 9.03
N THR A 166 9.87 -2.36 8.53
CA THR A 166 8.83 -2.39 7.50
C THR A 166 7.53 -1.76 7.96
N ILE A 167 7.09 -2.12 9.17
CA ILE A 167 5.89 -1.55 9.77
C ILE A 167 6.06 -0.04 9.91
N HIS A 168 7.21 0.42 10.42
CA HIS A 168 7.52 1.83 10.56
C HIS A 168 7.50 2.56 9.20
N ALA A 169 8.26 2.08 8.22
CA ALA A 169 8.35 2.67 6.88
C ALA A 169 6.99 2.73 6.18
N THR A 170 6.18 1.67 6.31
CA THR A 170 4.83 1.61 5.74
C THR A 170 3.88 2.61 6.40
N ARG A 171 3.94 2.76 7.74
CA ARG A 171 3.14 3.77 8.46
C ARG A 171 3.51 5.18 8.03
N LYS A 172 4.81 5.47 7.92
CA LYS A 172 5.32 6.78 7.46
C LYS A 172 4.91 7.08 6.02
N LEU A 173 5.08 6.11 5.11
CA LEU A 173 4.63 6.26 3.73
C LEU A 173 3.13 6.56 3.63
N ARG A 174 2.29 5.89 4.43
CA ARG A 174 0.84 6.16 4.45
C ARG A 174 0.49 7.53 5.02
N ALA A 175 1.21 7.98 6.04
CA ALA A 175 1.01 9.34 6.56
C ALA A 175 1.36 10.38 5.49
N PHE A 176 2.45 10.17 4.77
CA PHE A 176 2.87 11.02 3.65
C PHE A 176 1.85 11.01 2.50
N GLU A 177 1.35 9.83 2.10
CA GLU A 177 0.31 9.70 1.07
C GLU A 177 -0.98 10.43 1.42
N ARG A 178 -1.40 10.39 2.70
CA ARG A 178 -2.62 11.08 3.15
C ARG A 178 -2.45 12.59 3.12
N LYS A 179 -1.29 13.07 3.56
CA LYS A 179 -1.01 14.50 3.64
C LYS A 179 -0.91 15.18 2.27
N PHE A 180 -0.29 14.53 1.28
CA PHE A 180 0.06 15.18 0.01
C PHE A 180 -0.70 14.71 -1.23
N PHE A 181 -1.46 13.62 -1.16
CA PHE A 181 -2.05 12.99 -2.36
C PHE A 181 -3.52 12.59 -2.18
N SER A 182 -4.25 13.32 -1.33
CA SER A 182 -5.70 13.19 -1.10
C SER A 182 -6.20 11.75 -0.92
N THR A 183 -5.37 10.86 -0.37
CA THR A 183 -5.71 9.44 -0.16
C THR A 183 -6.61 9.20 1.06
N GLU A 184 -7.02 10.27 1.72
CA GLU A 184 -7.97 10.22 2.83
C GLU A 184 -9.35 9.79 2.33
N VAL A 185 -9.95 8.86 3.08
CA VAL A 185 -11.29 8.34 2.82
C VAL A 185 -12.29 9.34 3.36
N ASP A 186 -13.28 9.69 2.54
CA ASP A 186 -14.35 10.60 2.89
C ASP A 186 -15.36 9.85 3.78
N GLU A 187 -15.02 9.72 5.06
CA GLU A 187 -15.87 9.12 6.08
C GLU A 187 -16.96 10.13 6.50
N LEU A 188 -18.22 9.68 6.47
CA LEU A 188 -19.33 10.46 7.02
C LEU A 188 -19.46 10.13 8.51
N SER A 189 -19.61 11.14 9.35
CA SER A 189 -20.00 10.91 10.75
C SER A 189 -21.45 10.42 10.76
N PRO A 190 -21.74 9.25 11.35
CA PRO A 190 -23.11 8.76 11.41
C PRO A 190 -23.94 9.67 12.33
N ILE A 191 -25.10 10.10 11.86
CA ILE A 191 -26.02 10.94 12.64
C ILE A 191 -27.08 10.08 13.33
N GLY A 192 -27.47 8.97 12.69
CA GLY A 192 -28.50 8.04 13.12
C GLY A 192 -28.01 6.62 13.38
N LYS A 193 -28.98 5.69 13.41
CA LYS A 193 -28.72 4.26 13.66
C LYS A 193 -28.00 3.63 12.47
N THR A 194 -26.86 3.01 12.75
CA THR A 194 -26.08 2.28 11.74
C THR A 194 -26.31 0.77 11.82
N PHE A 195 -26.14 0.09 10.70
CA PHE A 195 -26.14 -1.37 10.62
C PHE A 195 -25.04 -1.88 9.69
N VAL A 196 -24.70 -3.16 9.79
CA VAL A 196 -23.56 -3.75 9.08
C VAL A 196 -24.02 -4.90 8.19
N LYS A 197 -23.53 -4.95 6.95
CA LYS A 197 -23.64 -6.11 6.07
C LYS A 197 -22.25 -6.65 5.71
N TRP A 198 -22.13 -7.98 5.67
CA TRP A 198 -20.88 -8.67 5.36
C TRP A 198 -20.91 -9.29 3.96
N LYS A 199 -19.84 -9.13 3.19
CA LYS A 199 -19.67 -9.66 1.83
C LYS A 199 -18.26 -10.22 1.64
N PHE A 200 -18.11 -11.53 1.85
CA PHE A 200 -16.80 -12.20 1.76
C PHE A 200 -16.41 -12.55 0.32
N GLY A 201 -15.19 -12.15 -0.08
CA GLY A 201 -14.63 -12.45 -1.41
C GLY A 201 -15.29 -11.71 -2.57
N TRP A 202 -16.11 -10.68 -2.29
CA TRP A 202 -16.75 -9.87 -3.33
C TRP A 202 -15.79 -8.89 -3.99
N MET A 203 -14.60 -8.63 -3.40
CA MET A 203 -13.54 -7.82 -4.01
C MET A 203 -13.06 -8.33 -5.37
N HIS A 204 -13.33 -9.60 -5.69
CA HIS A 204 -13.02 -10.23 -6.98
C HIS A 204 -14.15 -10.07 -8.02
N VAL A 205 -15.25 -9.42 -7.63
CA VAL A 205 -16.45 -9.28 -8.45
C VAL A 205 -16.95 -7.83 -8.37
N PRO A 206 -16.20 -6.86 -8.96
CA PRO A 206 -16.47 -5.43 -8.84
C PRO A 206 -17.91 -5.05 -9.20
N ASP A 207 -18.43 -5.57 -10.32
CA ASP A 207 -19.77 -5.28 -10.83
C ASP A 207 -20.88 -5.60 -9.82
N GLN A 208 -20.74 -6.70 -9.09
CA GLN A 208 -21.73 -7.08 -8.08
C GLN A 208 -21.69 -6.18 -6.86
N ILE A 209 -20.50 -5.75 -6.42
CA ILE A 209 -20.37 -4.77 -5.33
C ILE A 209 -21.00 -3.45 -5.76
N GLU A 210 -20.67 -2.96 -6.94
CA GLU A 210 -21.15 -1.67 -7.45
C GLU A 210 -22.67 -1.62 -7.56
N ASN A 211 -23.28 -2.66 -8.15
CA ASN A 211 -24.72 -2.76 -8.27
C ASN A 211 -25.38 -2.90 -6.91
N TRP A 212 -24.90 -3.81 -6.06
CA TRP A 212 -25.46 -4.01 -4.73
C TRP A 212 -25.40 -2.73 -3.87
N LEU A 213 -24.31 -1.97 -3.94
CA LEU A 213 -24.22 -0.69 -3.22
C LEU A 213 -25.16 0.37 -3.81
N SER A 214 -25.34 0.38 -5.14
CA SER A 214 -26.30 1.27 -5.80
C SER A 214 -27.73 0.94 -5.34
N ASP A 215 -28.09 -0.34 -5.29
CA ASP A 215 -29.40 -0.82 -4.84
C ASP A 215 -29.65 -0.48 -3.37
N MET A 216 -28.63 -0.68 -2.51
CA MET A 216 -28.68 -0.27 -1.11
C MET A 216 -28.96 1.22 -0.97
N ALA A 217 -28.31 2.08 -1.77
CA ALA A 217 -28.56 3.52 -1.74
C ALA A 217 -29.97 3.88 -2.22
N ALA A 218 -30.48 3.18 -3.24
CA ALA A 218 -31.85 3.34 -3.74
C ALA A 218 -32.92 2.91 -2.71
N GLU A 219 -32.62 1.94 -1.86
CA GLU A 219 -33.46 1.56 -0.71
C GLU A 219 -33.36 2.54 0.47
N GLY A 220 -32.56 3.60 0.36
CA GLY A 220 -32.30 4.57 1.44
C GLY A 220 -31.22 4.12 2.43
N ASN A 221 -30.43 3.10 2.11
CA ASN A 221 -29.31 2.66 2.94
C ASN A 221 -28.00 3.30 2.46
N HIS A 222 -27.54 4.35 3.12
CA HIS A 222 -26.36 5.11 2.72
C HIS A 222 -25.08 4.50 3.28
N LEU A 223 -24.08 4.29 2.42
CA LEU A 223 -22.80 3.72 2.82
C LEU A 223 -21.98 4.76 3.60
N ILE A 224 -21.69 4.46 4.86
CA ILE A 224 -20.91 5.33 5.76
C ILE A 224 -19.44 4.92 5.74
N ARG A 225 -19.18 3.62 5.90
CA ARG A 225 -17.82 3.11 6.08
C ARG A 225 -17.65 1.72 5.50
N VAL A 226 -16.48 1.47 4.93
CA VAL A 226 -16.04 0.14 4.54
C VAL A 226 -14.87 -0.29 5.43
N GLY A 227 -15.01 -1.46 6.05
CA GLY A 227 -13.96 -2.06 6.87
C GLY A 227 -12.73 -2.46 6.05
N LYS A 228 -11.62 -2.71 6.76
CA LYS A 228 -10.40 -3.28 6.20
C LYS A 228 -10.26 -4.70 6.74
N PRO A 229 -10.27 -5.76 5.91
CA PRO A 229 -10.42 -5.77 4.44
C PRO A 229 -11.85 -5.46 3.97
N VAL A 230 -12.07 -5.27 2.65
CA VAL A 230 -13.34 -4.93 1.96
C VAL A 230 -14.37 -6.07 2.09
N THR A 231 -14.83 -6.32 3.29
CA THR A 231 -15.79 -7.38 3.61
C THR A 231 -16.90 -6.88 4.52
N ARG A 232 -16.65 -5.82 5.30
CA ARG A 232 -17.61 -5.22 6.23
C ARG A 232 -18.08 -3.88 5.68
N PHE A 233 -19.37 -3.72 5.48
CA PHE A 233 -19.98 -2.48 4.98
C PHE A 233 -20.95 -1.94 6.04
N THR A 234 -20.70 -0.73 6.53
CA THR A 234 -21.53 -0.05 7.52
C THR A 234 -22.40 0.97 6.82
N PHE A 235 -23.71 0.89 7.07
CA PHE A 235 -24.74 1.72 6.47
C PHE A 235 -25.49 2.52 7.53
N GLU A 236 -26.08 3.61 7.10
CA GLU A 236 -27.05 4.41 7.84
C GLU A 236 -28.36 4.47 7.04
N LYS A 237 -29.51 4.43 7.73
CA LYS A 237 -30.81 4.59 7.07
C LYS A 237 -31.09 6.07 6.84
N GLY A 238 -31.50 6.40 5.63
CA GLY A 238 -31.90 7.74 5.21
C GLY A 238 -32.89 7.67 4.04
N ALA A 239 -33.11 8.80 3.37
CA ALA A 239 -33.97 8.86 2.19
C ALA A 239 -33.32 8.11 1.00
N PRO A 240 -34.09 7.44 0.14
CA PRO A 240 -33.61 6.90 -1.14
C PRO A 240 -32.75 7.91 -1.91
N LYS A 241 -31.58 7.48 -2.39
CA LYS A 241 -30.68 8.31 -3.21
C LYS A 241 -30.12 7.53 -4.38
N ARG A 242 -30.08 8.17 -5.55
CA ARG A 242 -29.37 7.64 -6.72
C ARG A 242 -27.88 7.88 -6.56
N THR A 243 -27.16 6.79 -6.33
CA THR A 243 -25.72 6.83 -6.09
C THR A 243 -25.01 5.83 -6.98
N SER A 244 -24.01 6.28 -7.72
CA SER A 244 -23.13 5.43 -8.49
C SER A 244 -21.92 5.06 -7.64
N PHE A 245 -21.57 3.78 -7.66
CA PHE A 245 -20.38 3.26 -7.02
C PHE A 245 -19.45 2.70 -8.09
N ILE A 246 -18.15 2.96 -7.95
CA ILE A 246 -17.10 2.41 -8.81
C ILE A 246 -16.05 1.74 -7.94
N TYR A 247 -15.83 0.46 -8.17
CA TYR A 247 -14.80 -0.32 -7.50
C TYR A 247 -13.63 -0.52 -8.46
N ASP A 248 -12.60 0.32 -8.31
CA ASP A 248 -11.48 0.37 -9.23
C ASP A 248 -10.23 -0.36 -8.73
N PHE A 249 -9.53 -1.01 -9.66
CA PHE A 249 -8.30 -1.75 -9.41
C PHE A 249 -7.12 -1.18 -10.22
N GLN A 250 -6.05 -0.83 -9.51
CA GLN A 250 -4.81 -0.31 -10.10
C GLN A 250 -3.58 -1.06 -9.55
N PHE A 251 -2.71 -1.55 -10.44
CA PHE A 251 -1.40 -2.13 -10.08
C PHE A 251 -0.38 -1.10 -9.56
N LYS A 252 -0.60 0.18 -9.87
CA LYS A 252 0.18 1.30 -9.35
C LYS A 252 -0.63 2.57 -9.60
N ALA A 253 -1.38 2.99 -8.59
CA ALA A 253 -2.10 4.26 -8.68
C ALA A 253 -1.08 5.41 -8.86
N SER A 254 -1.30 6.27 -9.87
CA SER A 254 -0.52 7.50 -9.98
C SER A 254 -0.73 8.36 -8.73
N PRO A 255 0.22 9.23 -8.37
CA PRO A 255 0.04 10.10 -7.21
C PRO A 255 -1.16 11.04 -7.38
N THR A 256 -1.42 11.49 -8.61
CA THR A 256 -2.55 12.36 -8.98
C THR A 256 -3.88 11.63 -9.14
N TYR A 257 -3.90 10.29 -9.05
CA TYR A 257 -5.10 9.48 -9.29
C TYR A 257 -6.27 9.93 -8.42
N TYR A 258 -6.03 10.20 -7.13
CA TYR A 258 -7.12 10.56 -6.22
C TYR A 258 -7.60 11.99 -6.45
N ASP A 259 -6.69 12.92 -6.72
CA ASP A 259 -7.02 14.33 -6.97
C ASP A 259 -7.90 14.51 -8.21
N VAL A 260 -7.61 13.78 -9.28
CA VAL A 260 -8.40 13.81 -10.53
C VAL A 260 -9.84 13.35 -10.27
N HIS A 261 -10.05 12.28 -9.49
CA HIS A 261 -11.40 11.80 -9.22
C HIS A 261 -12.14 12.68 -8.21
N LYS A 262 -11.46 13.18 -7.16
CA LYS A 262 -12.07 14.09 -6.18
C LYS A 262 -12.48 15.42 -6.82
N SER A 263 -11.65 15.98 -7.70
CA SER A 263 -11.99 17.20 -8.46
C SER A 263 -13.17 17.00 -9.42
N ALA A 264 -13.38 15.77 -9.93
CA ALA A 264 -14.57 15.41 -10.70
C ALA A 264 -15.82 15.11 -9.82
N GLY A 265 -15.77 15.38 -8.52
CA GLY A 265 -16.88 15.22 -7.57
C GLY A 265 -17.09 13.79 -7.05
N TRP A 266 -16.12 12.88 -7.23
CA TRP A 266 -16.17 11.55 -6.63
C TRP A 266 -15.68 11.56 -5.19
N GLN A 267 -16.41 10.87 -4.32
CA GLN A 267 -16.03 10.63 -2.94
C GLN A 267 -15.34 9.28 -2.79
N LEU A 268 -14.17 9.26 -2.18
CA LEU A 268 -13.42 8.04 -1.89
C LEU A 268 -13.97 7.38 -0.62
N LYS A 269 -14.65 6.24 -0.73
CA LYS A 269 -15.21 5.50 0.43
C LYS A 269 -14.33 4.37 0.94
N PHE A 270 -13.35 3.94 0.14
CA PHE A 270 -12.36 2.96 0.57
C PHE A 270 -11.09 3.06 -0.28
N THR A 271 -9.92 2.83 0.32
CA THR A 271 -8.69 2.50 -0.41
C THR A 271 -7.90 1.42 0.31
N SER A 272 -7.35 0.48 -0.46
CA SER A 272 -6.57 -0.63 0.08
C SER A 272 -5.24 -0.15 0.68
N PRO A 273 -4.76 -0.80 1.75
CA PRO A 273 -3.53 -0.40 2.43
C PRO A 273 -2.25 -0.80 1.67
N TYR A 274 -2.35 -1.49 0.55
CA TYR A 274 -1.23 -2.08 -0.20
C TYR A 274 -0.76 -1.13 -1.31
N SER A 275 0.56 -1.03 -1.51
CA SER A 275 1.15 -0.08 -2.48
C SER A 275 1.12 -0.57 -3.93
N ILE A 276 1.04 -1.89 -4.15
CA ILE A 276 1.03 -2.50 -5.49
C ILE A 276 -0.41 -2.76 -5.93
N MET A 277 -1.18 -3.53 -5.18
CA MET A 277 -2.56 -3.85 -5.56
C MET A 277 -3.52 -2.87 -4.86
N LYS A 278 -3.76 -1.73 -5.52
CA LYS A 278 -4.69 -0.71 -5.03
C LYS A 278 -6.10 -1.04 -5.46
N TYR A 279 -6.97 -1.18 -4.48
CA TYR A 279 -8.42 -1.24 -4.67
C TYR A 279 -9.01 0.01 -4.06
N SER A 280 -9.83 0.73 -4.82
CA SER A 280 -10.48 1.96 -4.38
C SER A 280 -11.98 1.86 -4.64
N LEU A 281 -12.79 2.20 -3.65
CA LEU A 281 -14.23 2.34 -3.82
C LEU A 281 -14.58 3.82 -3.86
N TRP A 282 -15.19 4.23 -4.96
CA TRP A 282 -15.62 5.59 -5.21
C TRP A 282 -17.14 5.66 -5.24
N MET A 283 -17.68 6.81 -4.84
CA MET A 283 -19.10 7.09 -4.76
C MET A 283 -19.37 8.46 -5.40
N LYS A 284 -20.41 8.57 -6.22
CA LYS A 284 -20.93 9.85 -6.73
C LYS A 284 -22.46 9.82 -6.79
N GLN A 285 -23.10 10.83 -6.22
CA GLN A 285 -24.55 11.04 -6.32
C GLN A 285 -24.87 11.70 -7.66
N TYR A 286 -26.06 11.44 -8.18
CA TYR A 286 -26.55 12.00 -9.45
C TYR A 286 -28.06 12.12 -9.42
N GLU A 287 -28.57 13.07 -10.21
CA GLU A 287 -30.01 13.35 -10.33
C GLU A 287 -30.68 12.46 -11.39
N GLU A 288 -32.00 12.57 -11.52
CA GLU A 288 -32.79 11.72 -12.44
C GLU A 288 -32.60 12.05 -13.92
N ASP A 289 -32.34 13.33 -14.22
CA ASP A 289 -32.01 13.86 -15.53
C ASP A 289 -30.54 13.61 -15.93
N GLU A 290 -29.66 13.31 -14.95
CA GLU A 290 -28.27 12.97 -15.19
C GLU A 290 -28.08 11.47 -15.47
N GLY A 291 -27.36 11.13 -16.54
CA GLY A 291 -26.96 9.75 -16.79
C GLY A 291 -26.03 9.21 -15.68
N LYS A 292 -26.17 7.92 -15.32
CA LYS A 292 -25.37 7.29 -14.24
C LYS A 292 -23.85 7.59 -14.41
N PRO A 293 -23.21 8.28 -13.46
CA PRO A 293 -21.79 8.63 -13.53
C PRO A 293 -20.89 7.39 -13.57
N ARG A 294 -19.85 7.45 -14.40
CA ARG A 294 -18.79 6.43 -14.51
C ARG A 294 -17.44 7.10 -14.67
N PHE A 295 -16.37 6.38 -14.37
CA PHE A 295 -15.00 6.83 -14.67
C PHE A 295 -14.74 6.90 -16.17
N THR A 296 -15.29 5.93 -16.90
CA THR A 296 -15.18 5.87 -18.34
C THR A 296 -16.44 5.27 -18.95
N TYR A 297 -16.81 5.81 -20.11
CA TYR A 297 -17.85 5.26 -20.97
C TYR A 297 -17.23 4.41 -22.10
N ASP A 298 -15.91 4.42 -22.26
CA ASP A 298 -15.20 3.64 -23.26
C ASP A 298 -15.15 2.15 -22.87
N SER A 299 -15.57 1.31 -23.80
CA SER A 299 -15.51 -0.14 -23.71
C SER A 299 -14.07 -0.68 -23.62
N SER A 300 -13.10 0.03 -24.22
CA SER A 300 -11.70 -0.40 -24.27
C SER A 300 -11.04 -0.31 -22.89
N GLU A 301 -11.23 0.81 -22.19
CA GLU A 301 -10.72 1.03 -20.83
C GLU A 301 -11.38 0.08 -19.82
N ARG A 302 -12.68 -0.18 -19.99
CA ARG A 302 -13.41 -1.16 -19.20
C ARG A 302 -12.83 -2.57 -19.37
N LYS A 303 -12.51 -2.96 -20.61
CA LYS A 303 -11.84 -4.25 -20.89
C LYS A 303 -10.47 -4.32 -20.25
N ALA A 304 -9.69 -3.24 -20.30
CA ALA A 304 -8.38 -3.15 -19.65
C ALA A 304 -8.50 -3.33 -18.13
N GLN A 305 -9.51 -2.74 -17.49
CA GLN A 305 -9.77 -2.90 -16.06
C GLN A 305 -10.08 -4.37 -15.68
N VAL A 306 -10.93 -5.04 -16.46
CA VAL A 306 -11.23 -6.47 -16.29
C VAL A 306 -9.97 -7.33 -16.44
N GLN A 307 -9.15 -7.05 -17.45
CA GLN A 307 -7.89 -7.76 -17.67
C GLN A 307 -6.92 -7.60 -16.50
N LYS A 308 -6.80 -6.38 -15.92
CA LYS A 308 -5.97 -6.16 -14.73
C LYS A 308 -6.41 -7.02 -13.54
N VAL A 309 -7.71 -7.08 -13.25
CA VAL A 309 -8.27 -7.89 -12.16
C VAL A 309 -8.05 -9.39 -12.41
N LEU A 310 -8.26 -9.84 -13.66
CA LEU A 310 -8.04 -11.23 -14.05
C LEU A 310 -6.57 -11.61 -13.89
N LEU A 311 -5.66 -10.83 -14.47
CA LEU A 311 -4.21 -11.06 -14.38
C LEU A 311 -3.74 -11.12 -12.92
N SER A 312 -4.22 -10.19 -12.08
CA SER A 312 -3.88 -10.19 -10.66
C SER A 312 -4.39 -11.44 -9.94
N THR A 313 -5.63 -11.85 -10.20
CA THR A 313 -6.22 -13.03 -9.56
C THR A 313 -5.54 -14.32 -10.03
N THR A 314 -5.27 -14.43 -11.33
CA THR A 314 -4.55 -15.57 -11.92
C THR A 314 -3.12 -15.67 -11.39
N GLY A 315 -2.41 -14.56 -11.25
CA GLY A 315 -1.06 -14.57 -10.67
C GLY A 315 -1.04 -15.11 -9.23
N ILE A 316 -1.99 -14.68 -8.39
CA ILE A 316 -2.12 -15.21 -7.02
C ILE A 316 -2.49 -16.70 -7.04
N PHE A 317 -3.41 -17.11 -7.93
CA PHE A 317 -3.81 -18.50 -8.06
C PHE A 317 -2.64 -19.41 -8.48
N LEU A 318 -1.86 -19.01 -9.49
CA LEU A 318 -0.68 -19.75 -9.95
C LEU A 318 0.39 -19.86 -8.86
N LEU A 319 0.61 -18.79 -8.09
CA LEU A 319 1.50 -18.83 -6.93
C LEU A 319 1.02 -19.87 -5.91
N MET A 320 -0.28 -19.93 -5.63
CA MET A 320 -0.85 -20.93 -4.72
C MET A 320 -0.73 -22.36 -5.26
N VAL A 321 -0.87 -22.56 -6.58
CA VAL A 321 -0.61 -23.86 -7.23
C VAL A 321 0.86 -24.26 -7.07
N ALA A 322 1.80 -23.35 -7.29
CA ALA A 322 3.22 -23.63 -7.10
C ALA A 322 3.55 -24.01 -5.65
N VAL A 323 2.99 -23.28 -4.68
CA VAL A 323 3.10 -23.62 -3.25
C VAL A 323 2.48 -24.98 -2.95
N ALA A 324 1.35 -25.32 -3.59
CA ALA A 324 0.71 -26.64 -3.46
C ALA A 324 1.65 -27.76 -3.90
N ILE A 325 2.19 -27.64 -5.11
CA ILE A 325 3.10 -28.63 -5.70
C ILE A 325 4.34 -28.78 -4.82
N PHE A 326 4.92 -27.67 -4.37
CA PHE A 326 6.07 -27.68 -3.47
C PHE A 326 5.74 -28.38 -2.15
N PHE A 327 4.63 -28.03 -1.51
CA PHE A 327 4.19 -28.68 -0.26
C PHE A 327 3.96 -30.18 -0.43
N LEU A 328 3.30 -30.60 -1.50
CA LEU A 328 3.09 -32.01 -1.82
C LEU A 328 4.42 -32.74 -2.06
N SER A 329 5.37 -32.10 -2.75
CA SER A 329 6.69 -32.69 -3.02
C SER A 329 7.51 -32.92 -1.75
N LEU A 330 7.53 -31.95 -0.81
CA LEU A 330 8.22 -32.07 0.47
C LEU A 330 7.64 -33.19 1.35
N ASN A 331 6.33 -33.43 1.26
CA ASN A 331 5.63 -34.42 2.07
C ASN A 331 5.47 -35.78 1.36
N TYR A 332 5.99 -35.94 0.15
CA TYR A 332 5.81 -37.16 -0.68
C TYR A 332 6.19 -38.45 0.05
N SER A 333 7.32 -38.44 0.76
CA SER A 333 7.77 -39.60 1.55
C SER A 333 6.80 -39.95 2.69
N MET A 334 6.24 -38.95 3.38
CA MET A 334 5.25 -39.13 4.45
C MET A 334 3.90 -39.65 3.93
N TYR A 335 3.50 -39.26 2.71
CA TYR A 335 2.32 -39.85 2.06
C TYR A 335 2.53 -41.35 1.80
N ARG A 336 3.72 -41.76 1.37
CA ARG A 336 4.04 -43.16 1.06
C ARG A 336 4.07 -44.06 2.30
N THR A 337 4.55 -43.56 3.43
CA THR A 337 4.71 -44.35 4.66
C THR A 337 3.44 -44.38 5.54
N GLY A 338 2.42 -43.58 5.24
CA GLY A 338 1.17 -43.53 6.01
C GLY A 338 1.30 -42.94 7.42
N SER A 339 2.48 -42.45 7.81
CA SER A 339 2.80 -41.98 9.16
C SER A 339 2.39 -40.52 9.40
N TRP A 340 1.08 -40.25 9.33
CA TRP A 340 0.52 -38.90 9.49
C TRP A 340 0.29 -38.55 10.96
N SER A 341 1.12 -37.65 11.50
CA SER A 341 0.83 -37.01 12.79
C SER A 341 -0.45 -36.17 12.71
N LEU A 342 -1.11 -35.95 13.86
CA LEU A 342 -2.30 -35.08 13.95
C LEU A 342 -2.00 -33.66 13.44
N PHE A 343 -0.80 -33.16 13.73
CA PHE A 343 -0.33 -31.85 13.26
C PHE A 343 -0.29 -31.76 11.73
N ASN A 344 0.26 -32.77 11.05
CA ASN A 344 0.31 -32.81 9.58
C ASN A 344 -1.11 -32.82 8.97
N LYS A 345 -2.05 -33.53 9.60
CA LYS A 345 -3.47 -33.55 9.18
C LYS A 345 -4.10 -32.16 9.29
N ILE A 346 -3.84 -31.44 10.38
CA ILE A 346 -4.35 -30.06 10.59
C ILE A 346 -3.78 -29.11 9.54
N ILE A 347 -2.46 -29.15 9.30
CA ILE A 347 -1.83 -28.32 8.27
C ILE A 347 -2.41 -28.62 6.90
N PHE A 348 -2.57 -29.90 6.55
CA PHE A 348 -3.12 -30.31 5.27
C PHE A 348 -4.57 -29.87 5.10
N ALA A 349 -5.40 -29.97 6.14
CA ALA A 349 -6.77 -29.46 6.12
C ALA A 349 -6.80 -27.93 5.92
N ALA A 350 -5.97 -27.18 6.65
CA ALA A 350 -5.85 -25.73 6.47
C ALA A 350 -5.39 -25.35 5.06
N PHE A 351 -4.49 -26.14 4.49
CA PHE A 351 -4.02 -25.99 3.11
C PHE A 351 -5.16 -26.20 2.10
N ILE A 352 -5.95 -27.27 2.24
CA ILE A 352 -7.12 -27.54 1.37
C ILE A 352 -8.12 -26.38 1.43
N VAL A 353 -8.44 -25.89 2.64
CA VAL A 353 -9.37 -24.76 2.82
C VAL A 353 -8.85 -23.51 2.11
N THR A 354 -7.57 -23.19 2.29
CA THR A 354 -6.94 -22.02 1.65
C THR A 354 -6.92 -22.14 0.13
N PHE A 355 -6.55 -23.31 -0.40
CA PHE A 355 -6.51 -23.56 -1.84
C PHE A 355 -7.91 -23.48 -2.46
N SER A 356 -8.91 -24.09 -1.81
CA SER A 356 -10.31 -24.04 -2.23
C SER A 356 -10.84 -22.61 -2.29
N PHE A 357 -10.49 -21.77 -1.32
CA PHE A 357 -10.83 -20.35 -1.32
C PHE A 357 -10.29 -19.63 -2.58
N HIS A 358 -9.05 -19.90 -2.97
CA HIS A 358 -8.46 -19.31 -4.18
C HIS A 358 -9.09 -19.83 -5.48
N ILE A 359 -9.47 -21.11 -5.55
CA ILE A 359 -10.25 -21.66 -6.68
C ILE A 359 -11.58 -20.91 -6.81
N VAL A 360 -12.33 -20.76 -5.72
CA VAL A 360 -13.63 -20.07 -5.74
C VAL A 360 -13.48 -18.63 -6.22
N ASN A 361 -12.44 -17.92 -5.76
CA ASN A 361 -12.17 -16.56 -6.20
C ASN A 361 -11.78 -16.49 -7.69
N MET A 362 -10.98 -17.44 -8.19
CA MET A 362 -10.64 -17.53 -9.61
C MET A 362 -11.90 -17.74 -10.47
N VAL A 363 -12.77 -18.67 -10.09
CA VAL A 363 -14.05 -18.91 -10.78
C VAL A 363 -14.93 -17.66 -10.79
N ARG A 364 -15.00 -16.94 -9.65
CA ARG A 364 -15.75 -15.68 -9.54
C ARG A 364 -15.21 -14.60 -10.50
N THR A 365 -13.90 -14.43 -10.56
CA THR A 365 -13.24 -13.48 -11.46
C THR A 365 -13.45 -13.85 -12.93
N LEU A 366 -13.39 -15.14 -13.28
CA LEU A 366 -13.68 -15.61 -14.64
C LEU A 366 -15.13 -15.32 -15.03
N LYS A 367 -16.09 -15.62 -14.15
CA LYS A 367 -17.51 -15.27 -14.37
C LYS A 367 -17.72 -13.77 -14.56
N TYR A 368 -17.01 -12.95 -13.78
CA TYR A 368 -17.00 -11.49 -13.95
C TYR A 368 -16.49 -11.10 -15.35
N ALA A 369 -15.34 -11.62 -15.77
CA ALA A 369 -14.78 -11.34 -17.10
C ALA A 369 -15.74 -11.76 -18.24
N LEU A 370 -16.40 -12.91 -18.10
CA LEU A 370 -17.40 -13.38 -19.06
C LEU A 370 -18.64 -12.47 -19.13
N ARG A 371 -19.17 -12.02 -17.99
CA ARG A 371 -20.31 -11.06 -17.95
C ARG A 371 -19.94 -9.74 -18.62
N MET A 372 -18.74 -9.24 -18.35
CA MET A 372 -18.27 -7.98 -18.92
C MET A 372 -18.09 -8.07 -20.44
N ARG A 373 -17.61 -9.22 -20.93
CA ARG A 373 -17.54 -9.51 -22.37
C ARG A 373 -18.93 -9.57 -23.01
N ARG A 374 -19.90 -10.24 -22.39
CA ARG A 374 -21.28 -10.32 -22.93
C ARG A 374 -21.94 -8.94 -23.03
N ASN A 375 -21.76 -8.10 -22.01
CA ASN A 375 -22.35 -6.76 -21.95
C ASN A 375 -21.70 -5.74 -22.91
N SER A 376 -20.50 -6.00 -23.44
CA SER A 376 -19.90 -5.16 -24.48
C SER A 376 -20.41 -5.48 -25.89
N PHE A 377 -20.82 -6.73 -26.15
CA PHE A 377 -21.39 -7.13 -27.44
C PHE A 377 -22.88 -6.77 -27.58
N ALA A 378 -23.64 -6.70 -26.48
CA ALA A 378 -25.06 -6.32 -26.52
C ALA A 378 -25.32 -4.80 -26.75
N LYS A 379 -24.27 -4.00 -26.97
CA LYS A 379 -24.36 -2.55 -27.26
C LYS A 379 -23.72 -2.16 -28.60
N SER A 380 -23.29 -3.15 -29.39
CA SER A 380 -22.70 -2.95 -30.71
C SER A 380 -23.62 -3.38 -31.87
N ASP A 381 -24.84 -3.79 -31.55
CA ASP A 381 -25.97 -4.02 -32.46
C ASP A 381 -27.06 -2.99 -32.10
#